data_AF-A0ABD1JMW2-F1
#
_entry.id   AF-A0ABD1JMW2-F1
#
_cell.length_a   1.000
_cell.length_b   1.000
_cell.length_c   1.000
_cell.angle_alpha   90.00
_cell.angle_beta   90.00
_cell.angle_gamma   90.00
#
_symmetry.space_group_name_H-M   'P 1'
#
loop_
_entity.id
_entity.type
_entity.pdbx_description
1 polymer ?
#
loop_
_entity_poly.entity_id
_entity_poly.type
_entity_poly.pdbx_seq_one_letter_code
_entity_poly.pdbx_strand_id
1 'polypeptide(L)'
;MGTSSSEKRCLTSQKAKALMKRWLRVSTPSLARYTHSDYANRSVSPWEYRVDHVSNTFPSNIRHAECKFGGCIIDGQEDHSFNSVPVFQSQMVLKKMPCKSKPGHYYFEVDFMNVPVACICVIPRY
;
A
#
# COMPACT_ATOMS: atom_id res chain seq x y z
N MET A 1 -36.49 -14.85 -8.84
CA MET A 1 -35.63 -13.64 -8.88
C MET A 1 -34.18 -14.09 -8.66
N GLY A 2 -33.47 -14.37 -9.74
CA GLY A 2 -32.10 -14.88 -9.69
C GLY A 2 -31.10 -13.74 -9.69
N THR A 3 -30.33 -13.58 -8.61
CA THR A 3 -29.15 -12.72 -8.62
C THR A 3 -28.01 -13.52 -9.22
N SER A 4 -27.59 -13.14 -10.43
CA SER A 4 -26.39 -13.61 -11.10
C SER A 4 -25.15 -13.26 -10.27
N SER A 5 -24.83 -14.11 -9.30
CA SER A 5 -23.55 -14.11 -8.60
C SER A 5 -22.53 -14.70 -9.55
N SER A 6 -21.67 -13.87 -10.12
CA SER A 6 -20.50 -14.31 -10.90
C SER A 6 -19.76 -15.39 -10.10
N GLU A 7 -19.81 -16.63 -10.58
CA GLU A 7 -19.27 -17.79 -9.86
C GLU A 7 -17.76 -17.58 -9.63
N LYS A 8 -17.38 -17.38 -8.36
CA LYS A 8 -15.99 -17.05 -8.00
C LYS A 8 -15.10 -18.24 -8.34
N ARG A 9 -14.21 -18.06 -9.32
CA ARG A 9 -13.33 -19.13 -9.81
C ARG A 9 -12.32 -19.55 -8.74
N CYS A 10 -12.53 -20.73 -8.18
CA CYS A 10 -11.59 -21.38 -7.26
C CYS A 10 -10.32 -21.84 -8.02
N LEU A 11 -9.17 -21.35 -7.58
CA LEU A 11 -7.85 -21.67 -8.14
C LEU A 11 -6.95 -22.33 -7.07
N THR A 12 -5.99 -23.14 -7.51
CA THR A 12 -4.93 -23.63 -6.60
C THR A 12 -4.04 -22.47 -6.17
N SER A 13 -3.44 -22.58 -4.97
CA SER A 13 -2.53 -21.55 -4.44
C SER A 13 -1.43 -21.13 -5.43
N GLN A 14 -0.88 -22.07 -6.20
CA GLN A 14 0.17 -21.80 -7.19
C GLN A 14 -0.35 -21.05 -8.42
N LYS A 15 -1.45 -21.51 -9.04
CA LYS A 15 -2.04 -20.84 -10.21
C LYS A 15 -2.52 -19.44 -9.85
N ALA A 16 -3.14 -19.28 -8.68
CA ALA A 16 -3.64 -18.01 -8.22
C ALA A 16 -2.49 -17.00 -8.00
N LYS A 17 -1.41 -17.39 -7.29
CA LYS A 17 -0.20 -16.56 -7.12
C LYS A 17 0.45 -16.17 -8.47
N ALA A 18 0.49 -17.07 -9.44
CA ALA A 18 1.10 -16.81 -10.74
C ALA A 18 0.31 -15.75 -11.55
N LEU A 19 -1.02 -15.87 -11.60
CA LEU A 19 -1.88 -14.88 -12.27
C LEU A 19 -1.75 -13.49 -11.64
N MET A 20 -1.64 -13.43 -10.31
CA MET A 20 -1.49 -12.17 -9.57
C MET A 20 -0.12 -11.51 -9.80
N LYS A 21 0.97 -12.29 -9.79
CA LYS A 21 2.30 -11.77 -10.15
C LYS A 21 2.35 -11.24 -11.59
N ARG A 22 1.61 -11.86 -12.51
CA ARG A 22 1.52 -11.41 -13.91
C ARG A 22 0.83 -10.05 -14.01
N TRP A 23 -0.27 -9.84 -13.27
CA TRP A 23 -0.95 -8.54 -13.21
C TRP A 23 -0.04 -7.42 -12.68
N LEU A 24 0.72 -7.66 -11.60
CA LEU A 24 1.62 -6.63 -11.03
C LEU A 24 2.78 -6.20 -11.93
N ARG A 25 3.29 -7.09 -12.80
CA ARG A 25 4.36 -6.72 -13.75
C ARG A 25 3.91 -5.69 -14.76
N VAL A 26 2.60 -5.56 -14.98
CA VAL A 26 2.01 -4.59 -15.90
C VAL A 26 1.87 -3.21 -15.25
N SER A 27 1.88 -3.11 -13.91
CA SER A 27 1.49 -1.90 -13.19
C SER A 27 2.60 -1.13 -12.46
N THR A 28 3.86 -1.61 -12.41
CA THR A 28 4.96 -0.84 -11.77
C THR A 28 6.31 -0.98 -12.49
N PRO A 29 6.86 0.09 -13.09
CA PRO A 29 8.26 0.11 -13.51
C PRO A 29 9.18 0.12 -12.29
N SER A 30 10.30 -0.60 -12.34
CA SER A 30 11.35 -0.60 -11.31
C SER A 30 11.88 0.81 -10.99
N LEU A 31 11.89 1.70 -11.98
CA LEU A 31 12.34 3.09 -11.88
C LEU A 31 11.54 3.90 -10.83
N ALA A 32 10.24 3.64 -10.69
CA ALA A 32 9.39 4.36 -9.72
C ALA A 32 9.73 4.03 -8.25
N ARG A 33 10.37 2.88 -7.97
CA ARG A 33 10.78 2.55 -6.59
C ARG A 33 12.02 3.31 -6.15
N TYR A 34 12.89 3.70 -7.09
CA TYR A 34 14.15 4.39 -6.80
C TYR A 34 13.93 5.91 -6.64
N THR A 35 13.05 6.50 -7.44
CA THR A 35 12.71 7.93 -7.32
C THR A 35 11.95 8.24 -6.04
N HIS A 36 11.05 7.36 -5.60
CA HIS A 36 10.28 7.56 -4.35
C HIS A 36 11.13 7.52 -3.07
N SER A 37 12.27 6.82 -3.05
CA SER A 37 13.15 6.81 -1.88
C SER A 37 14.02 8.07 -1.80
N ASP A 38 14.42 8.64 -2.94
CA ASP A 38 15.17 9.91 -2.95
C ASP A 38 14.33 11.06 -2.38
N TYR A 39 13.04 11.12 -2.75
CA TYR A 39 12.12 12.14 -2.24
C TYR A 39 11.89 12.04 -0.74
N ALA A 40 11.86 10.83 -0.18
CA ALA A 40 11.63 10.63 1.25
C ALA A 40 12.70 11.32 2.13
N ASN A 41 13.96 11.32 1.67
CA ASN A 41 15.09 11.93 2.39
C ASN A 41 15.27 13.43 2.11
N ARG A 42 14.81 13.91 0.94
CA ARG A 42 15.00 15.30 0.49
C ARG A 42 13.76 16.18 0.66
N SER A 43 12.66 15.61 1.15
CA SER A 43 11.45 16.35 1.50
C SER A 43 11.69 17.25 2.71
N VAL A 44 11.02 18.41 2.74
CA VAL A 44 10.92 19.26 3.94
C VAL A 44 10.14 18.58 5.06
N SER A 45 9.32 17.58 4.75
CA SER A 45 8.65 16.72 5.73
C SER A 45 9.09 15.28 5.47
N PRO A 46 10.32 14.90 5.86
CA PRO A 46 10.91 13.63 5.48
C PRO A 46 10.24 12.45 6.18
N TRP A 47 10.30 11.28 5.54
CA TRP A 47 9.68 10.05 6.06
C TRP A 47 10.56 8.83 5.85
N GLU A 48 10.32 7.79 6.65
CA GLU A 48 10.90 6.46 6.46
C GLU A 48 9.82 5.46 6.06
N TYR A 49 10.20 4.39 5.35
CA TYR A 49 9.26 3.34 5.00
C TYR A 49 9.38 2.17 5.97
N ARG A 50 8.33 1.92 6.75
CA ARG A 50 8.12 0.66 7.46
C ARG A 50 7.44 -0.33 6.53
N VAL A 51 7.87 -1.60 6.52
CA VAL A 51 7.24 -2.66 5.72
C VAL A 51 6.39 -3.54 6.61
N ASP A 52 5.08 -3.52 6.37
CA ASP A 52 4.12 -4.36 7.09
C ASP A 52 3.77 -5.59 6.26
N HIS A 53 3.80 -6.76 6.90
CA HIS A 53 3.37 -8.01 6.28
C HIS A 53 1.90 -8.32 6.61
N VAL A 54 1.03 -8.26 5.62
CA VAL A 54 -0.40 -8.57 5.74
C VAL A 54 -0.68 -9.96 5.17
N SER A 55 -0.93 -10.90 6.08
CA SER A 55 -1.29 -12.28 5.75
C SER A 55 -2.50 -12.35 4.81
N ASN A 56 -2.50 -13.35 3.92
CA ASN A 56 -3.59 -13.61 2.97
C ASN A 56 -3.96 -12.41 2.08
N THR A 57 -3.07 -11.43 1.92
CA THR A 57 -3.30 -10.24 1.10
C THR A 57 -2.23 -10.14 0.04
N PHE A 58 -2.57 -9.59 -1.12
CA PHE A 58 -1.64 -9.33 -2.21
C PHE A 58 -1.73 -7.87 -2.69
N PRO A 59 -0.61 -7.13 -2.80
CA PRO A 59 0.72 -7.52 -2.31
C PRO A 59 0.71 -7.76 -0.79
N SER A 60 1.50 -8.72 -0.32
CA SER A 60 1.53 -9.08 1.12
C SER A 60 2.42 -8.14 1.93
N ASN A 61 3.37 -7.46 1.29
CA ASN A 61 4.24 -6.50 1.93
C ASN A 61 3.80 -5.11 1.51
N ILE A 62 3.30 -4.33 2.46
CA ILE A 62 2.82 -2.97 2.26
C ILE A 62 3.84 -2.01 2.87
N ARG A 63 4.16 -0.92 2.17
CA ARG A 63 5.10 0.10 2.66
C ARG A 63 4.30 1.24 3.25
N HIS A 64 4.54 1.55 4.52
CA HIS A 64 3.94 2.66 5.23
C HIS A 64 4.98 3.76 5.41
N ALA A 65 4.68 4.95 4.92
CA ALA A 65 5.45 6.14 5.21
C ALA A 65 5.19 6.60 6.66
N GLU A 66 6.27 6.78 7.41
CA GLU A 66 6.26 7.32 8.77
C GLU A 66 7.05 8.62 8.78
N CYS A 67 6.41 9.72 9.19
CA CYS A 67 7.08 11.02 9.24
C CYS A 67 8.17 10.97 10.31
N LYS A 68 9.38 11.44 9.97
CA LYS A 68 10.54 11.40 10.88
C LYS A 68 10.44 12.43 12.00
N PHE A 69 9.76 13.54 11.73
CA PHE A 69 9.67 14.72 12.58
C PHE A 69 8.21 15.12 12.80
N GLY A 70 7.95 15.87 13.87
CA GLY A 70 6.64 16.45 14.12
C GLY A 70 6.45 17.77 13.37
N GLY A 71 7.50 18.59 13.32
CA GLY A 71 7.59 19.81 12.51
C GLY A 71 8.09 19.55 11.09
N CYS A 72 8.36 20.63 10.35
CA CYS A 72 8.96 20.56 9.01
C CYS A 72 10.40 21.06 9.05
N ILE A 73 11.24 20.59 8.13
CA ILE A 73 12.62 21.03 7.96
C ILE A 73 12.65 22.29 7.09
N ILE A 74 12.91 23.43 7.71
CA ILE A 74 13.05 24.74 7.08
C ILE A 74 14.46 25.25 7.39
N ASP A 75 15.20 25.67 6.37
CA ASP A 75 16.60 26.10 6.50
C ASP A 75 17.51 25.11 7.27
N GLY A 76 17.20 23.82 7.17
CA GLY A 76 17.95 22.73 7.79
C GLY A 76 17.61 22.46 9.27
N GLN A 77 16.62 23.14 9.84
CA GLN A 77 16.16 22.91 11.21
C GLN A 77 14.68 22.54 11.26
N GLU A 78 14.27 21.81 12.30
CA GLU A 78 12.86 21.49 12.53
C GLU A 78 12.12 22.75 13.04
N ASP A 79 11.15 23.22 12.26
CA ASP A 79 10.23 24.30 12.60
C ASP A 79 8.87 23.73 13.00
N HIS A 80 8.51 23.91 14.27
CA HIS A 80 7.25 23.47 14.87
C HIS A 80 6.08 24.45 14.63
N SER A 81 6.31 25.53 13.89
CA SER A 81 5.22 26.39 13.36
C SER A 81 4.46 25.69 12.23
N PHE A 82 4.95 24.54 11.77
CA PHE A 82 4.33 23.65 10.79
C PHE A 82 4.21 22.23 11.35
N ASN A 83 3.40 21.40 10.69
CA ASN A 83 3.29 19.98 11.01
C ASN A 83 3.67 19.11 9.82
N SER A 84 4.50 18.09 10.06
CA SER A 84 4.67 16.97 9.15
C SER A 84 3.52 15.98 9.35
N VAL A 85 2.71 15.77 8.32
CA VAL A 85 1.54 14.87 8.39
C VAL A 85 1.56 13.82 7.28
N PRO A 86 1.14 12.58 7.55
CA PRO A 86 1.11 11.53 6.53
C PRO A 86 0.01 11.77 5.51
N VAL A 87 0.30 11.48 4.24
CA VAL A 87 -0.67 11.44 3.15
C VAL A 87 -1.09 10.01 2.88
N PHE A 88 -2.39 9.75 2.96
CA PHE A 88 -2.96 8.42 2.73
C PHE A 88 -3.43 8.27 1.28
N GLN A 89 -3.15 7.10 0.70
CA GLN A 89 -3.69 6.68 -0.58
C GLN A 89 -4.52 5.41 -0.41
N SER A 90 -5.65 5.35 -1.11
CA SER A 90 -6.43 4.11 -1.22
C SER A 90 -5.73 3.15 -2.17
N GLN A 91 -5.10 2.12 -1.61
CA GLN A 91 -4.39 1.10 -2.36
C GLN A 91 -5.27 -0.13 -2.53
N MET A 92 -5.47 -0.55 -3.79
CA MET A 92 -6.15 -1.81 -4.09
C MET A 92 -5.29 -2.99 -3.65
N VAL A 93 -5.89 -3.90 -2.90
CA VAL A 93 -5.30 -5.17 -2.49
C VAL A 93 -6.24 -6.33 -2.82
N LEU A 94 -5.70 -7.54 -2.84
CA LEU A 94 -6.47 -8.74 -3.12
C LEU A 94 -6.44 -9.68 -1.91
N LYS A 95 -7.60 -9.92 -1.31
CA LYS A 95 -7.76 -10.82 -0.16
C LYS A 95 -7.97 -12.25 -0.63
N LYS A 96 -7.13 -13.16 -0.12
CA LYS A 96 -7.17 -14.61 -0.40
C LYS A 96 -8.24 -15.27 0.47
N MET A 97 -9.27 -15.81 -0.16
CA MET A 97 -10.41 -16.45 0.52
C MET A 97 -10.42 -17.96 0.27
N PRO A 98 -10.62 -18.81 1.29
CA PRO A 98 -10.71 -20.25 1.11
C PRO A 98 -12.01 -20.65 0.38
N CYS A 99 -11.92 -21.62 -0.53
CA CYS A 99 -13.09 -22.20 -1.17
C CYS A 99 -13.75 -23.22 -0.25
N LYS A 100 -15.03 -23.01 0.11
CA LYS A 100 -15.78 -23.91 0.99
C LYS A 100 -15.87 -25.34 0.45
N SER A 101 -16.01 -25.50 -0.86
CA SER A 101 -16.24 -26.80 -1.53
C SER A 101 -14.97 -27.50 -2.01
N LYS A 102 -13.79 -26.85 -1.96
CA LYS A 102 -12.55 -27.39 -2.53
C LYS A 102 -11.37 -27.08 -1.60
N PRO A 103 -11.00 -28.01 -0.70
CA PRO A 103 -9.82 -27.86 0.14
C PRO A 103 -8.55 -27.54 -0.68
N GLY A 104 -7.69 -26.69 -0.15
CA GLY A 104 -6.46 -26.24 -0.84
C GLY A 104 -6.66 -25.26 -2.01
N HIS A 105 -7.91 -24.93 -2.34
CA HIS A 105 -8.26 -23.94 -3.37
C HIS A 105 -8.73 -22.63 -2.74
N TYR A 106 -8.49 -21.54 -3.46
CA TYR A 106 -8.78 -20.19 -3.03
C TYR A 106 -9.30 -19.35 -4.19
N TYR A 107 -10.07 -18.33 -3.85
CA TYR A 107 -10.41 -17.24 -4.75
C TYR A 107 -9.93 -15.93 -4.13
N PHE A 108 -9.95 -14.85 -4.92
CA PHE A 108 -9.57 -13.53 -4.46
C PHE A 108 -10.74 -12.57 -4.53
N GLU A 109 -10.79 -11.68 -3.56
CA GLU A 109 -11.68 -10.53 -3.56
C GLU A 109 -10.84 -9.26 -3.62
N VAL A 110 -11.35 -8.26 -4.35
CA VAL A 110 -10.77 -6.93 -4.36
C VAL A 110 -11.16 -6.24 -3.07
N ASP A 111 -10.18 -5.63 -2.43
CA ASP A 111 -10.35 -4.78 -1.26
C ASP A 111 -9.45 -3.55 -1.38
N PHE A 112 -9.64 -2.57 -0.50
CA PHE A 112 -8.89 -1.33 -0.50
C PHE A 112 -8.37 -1.02 0.90
N MET A 113 -7.11 -0.62 0.98
CA MET A 113 -6.46 -0.23 2.23
C MET A 113 -6.02 1.23 2.15
N ASN A 114 -6.21 1.98 3.22
CA ASN A 114 -5.63 3.32 3.34
C ASN A 114 -4.19 3.20 3.83
N VAL A 115 -3.25 3.54 2.95
CA VAL A 115 -1.81 3.34 3.15
C VAL A 115 -1.14 4.72 3.16
N PRO A 116 -0.40 5.11 4.20
CA PRO A 116 0.41 6.32 4.16
C PRO A 116 1.54 6.14 3.15
N VAL A 117 1.59 7.00 2.13
CA VAL A 117 2.54 6.89 1.01
C VAL A 117 3.65 7.93 1.04
N ALA A 118 3.45 9.01 1.79
CA ALA A 118 4.40 10.10 1.96
C ALA A 118 4.05 10.92 3.21
N CYS A 119 4.89 11.90 3.55
CA CYS A 119 4.56 12.97 4.48
C CYS A 119 4.62 14.32 3.77
N ILE A 120 3.73 15.23 4.18
CA ILE A 120 3.67 16.61 3.68
C ILE A 120 3.78 17.59 4.84
N CYS A 121 4.26 18.80 4.54
CA CYS A 121 4.29 19.92 5.46
C CYS A 121 2.99 20.73 5.35
N VAL A 122 2.33 20.99 6.47
CA VAL A 122 1.08 21.77 6.51
C VAL A 122 1.14 22.86 7.58
N ILE A 123 0.37 23.93 7.34
CA ILE A 123 0.11 24.96 8.36
C ILE A 123 -0.84 24.35 9.41
N PRO A 124 -0.52 24.42 10.72
CA PRO A 124 -1.37 23.90 11.77
C PRO A 124 -2.75 24.57 11.79
N ARG A 125 -3.79 23.84 12.23
CA ARG A 125 -5.09 24.40 12.53
C ARG A 125 -5.28 24.39 14.05
N TYR A 126 -5.37 25.58 14.64
CA TYR A 126 -5.71 25.81 16.04
C TYR A 126 -7.11 26.40 16.13
#